data_AF-A0A2M7KYS2-F1
#
_entry.id   AF-A0A2M7KYS2-F1
#
_cell.length_a   1.000
_cell.length_b   1.000
_cell.length_c   1.000
_cell.angle_alpha   90.00
_cell.angle_beta   90.00
_cell.angle_gamma   90.00
#
_symmetry.space_group_name_H-M   'P 1'
#
loop_
_entity.id
_entity.type
_entity.pdbx_description
1 polymer ?
#
loop_
_entity_poly.entity_id
_entity_poly.type
_entity_poly.pdbx_seq_one_letter_code
_entity_poly.pdbx_strand_id
1 'polypeptide(L)'
;YFRADVPLAEKERALQRTLVYAVWPGSGNVADPAQIEPLRPLFKRSLPLFAALARAGWEPVTEAHAQPVPVVVERYGRPEPRAPVYLVVHNSASSPAEAKVHLTDGLAKKTWQPAVTDALSGRTFSLTGAGVRVPLAPWQTVMLELRQQ
;
A
#
# COMPACT_ATOMS: atom_id res chain seq x y z
N TYR A 1 -1.77 12.55 -14.82
CA TYR A 1 -1.73 11.11 -15.09
C TYR A 1 -2.96 10.58 -15.83
N PHE A 2 -4.18 11.06 -15.56
CA PHE A 2 -5.41 10.52 -16.15
C PHE A 2 -5.85 11.17 -17.47
N ARG A 3 -4.90 11.50 -18.34
CA ARG A 3 -5.25 11.95 -19.70
C ARG A 3 -5.72 10.76 -20.55
N ALA A 4 -6.50 11.03 -21.59
CA ALA A 4 -7.04 9.98 -22.46
C ALA A 4 -5.95 9.18 -23.18
N ASP A 5 -4.87 9.84 -23.61
CA ASP A 5 -3.73 9.28 -24.35
C ASP A 5 -2.81 8.38 -23.52
N VAL A 6 -2.95 8.39 -22.19
CA VAL A 6 -2.11 7.59 -21.30
C VAL A 6 -2.69 6.17 -21.16
N PRO A 7 -1.89 5.11 -21.38
CA PRO A 7 -2.35 3.73 -21.21
C PRO A 7 -2.83 3.42 -19.79
N LEU A 8 -3.80 2.50 -19.65
CA LEU A 8 -4.36 2.14 -18.34
C LEU A 8 -3.29 1.61 -17.37
N ALA A 9 -2.34 0.82 -17.85
CA ALA A 9 -1.25 0.30 -17.02
C ALA A 9 -0.34 1.41 -16.46
N GLU A 10 -0.13 2.49 -17.21
CA GLU A 10 0.61 3.68 -16.75
C GLU A 10 -0.16 4.42 -15.66
N LYS A 11 -1.49 4.51 -15.81
CA LYS A 11 -2.39 5.12 -14.81
C LYS A 11 -2.41 4.30 -13.51
N GLU A 12 -2.44 2.97 -13.61
CA GLU A 12 -2.34 2.09 -12.45
C GLU A 12 -0.98 2.22 -11.75
N ARG A 13 0.13 2.26 -12.51
CA ARG A 13 1.45 2.56 -11.95
C ARG A 13 1.48 3.89 -11.20
N ALA A 14 0.87 4.93 -11.76
CA ALA A 14 0.78 6.24 -11.10
C ALA A 14 0.00 6.15 -9.78
N LEU A 15 -1.14 5.45 -9.75
CA LEU A 15 -1.90 5.21 -8.52
C LEU A 15 -1.11 4.43 -7.48
N GLN A 16 -0.41 3.37 -7.88
CA GLN A 16 0.41 2.58 -6.96
C GLN A 16 1.51 3.43 -6.32
N ARG A 17 2.18 4.27 -7.11
CA ARG A 17 3.22 5.17 -6.59
C ARG A 17 2.65 6.19 -5.61
N THR A 18 1.48 6.77 -5.87
CA THR A 18 0.91 7.76 -4.95
C THR A 18 0.19 7.15 -3.75
N LEU A 19 -0.18 5.86 -3.82
CA LEU A 19 -0.75 5.12 -2.69
C LEU A 19 0.20 5.09 -1.49
N VAL A 20 1.52 5.04 -1.73
CA VAL A 20 2.57 5.12 -0.70
C VAL A 20 2.37 6.32 0.21
N TYR A 21 1.93 7.45 -0.36
CA TYR A 21 1.73 8.71 0.35
C TYR A 21 0.25 9.03 0.59
N ALA A 22 -0.65 8.10 0.26
CA ALA A 22 -2.10 8.30 0.27
C ALA A 22 -2.57 9.57 -0.49
N VAL A 23 -1.81 10.02 -1.49
CA VAL A 23 -2.13 11.20 -2.29
C VAL A 23 -2.91 10.78 -3.53
N TRP A 24 -4.10 11.35 -3.74
CA TRP A 24 -4.88 11.08 -4.94
C TRP A 24 -4.27 11.77 -6.16
N PRO A 25 -3.93 11.05 -7.26
CA PRO A 25 -3.27 11.66 -8.42
C PRO A 25 -4.22 12.43 -9.36
N GLY A 26 -5.48 12.64 -8.96
CA GLY A 26 -6.55 13.23 -9.77
C GLY A 26 -7.44 12.18 -10.44
N SER A 27 -8.53 12.62 -11.08
CA SER A 27 -9.55 11.72 -11.68
C SER A 27 -9.85 11.99 -13.15
N GLY A 28 -9.15 12.93 -13.80
CA GLY A 28 -9.52 13.41 -15.14
C GLY A 28 -10.82 14.24 -15.12
N ASN A 29 -11.44 14.45 -16.28
CA ASN A 29 -12.74 15.14 -16.34
C ASN A 29 -13.88 14.20 -15.92
N VAL A 30 -14.36 14.34 -14.69
CA VAL A 30 -15.41 13.47 -14.14
C VAL A 30 -16.78 13.65 -14.80
N ALA A 31 -16.99 14.77 -15.49
CA ALA A 31 -18.22 15.06 -16.21
C ALA A 31 -18.27 14.42 -17.61
N ASP A 32 -17.16 13.86 -18.09
CA ASP A 32 -17.07 13.18 -19.39
C ASP A 32 -17.07 11.65 -19.20
N PRO A 33 -18.18 10.96 -19.50
CA PRO A 33 -18.27 9.51 -19.36
C PRO A 33 -17.22 8.76 -20.19
N ALA A 34 -16.82 9.28 -21.36
CA ALA A 34 -15.82 8.63 -22.21
C ALA A 34 -14.44 8.57 -21.54
N GLN A 35 -14.15 9.50 -20.63
CA GLN A 35 -12.91 9.49 -19.84
C GLN A 35 -13.01 8.68 -18.55
N ILE A 36 -14.18 8.67 -17.90
CA ILE A 36 -14.35 8.01 -16.59
C ILE A 36 -14.69 6.52 -16.69
N GLU A 37 -15.54 6.12 -17.63
CA GLU A 37 -15.97 4.72 -17.73
C GLU A 37 -14.80 3.74 -17.87
N PRO A 38 -13.75 4.02 -18.68
CA PRO A 38 -12.58 3.16 -18.76
C PRO A 38 -11.78 3.07 -17.45
N LEU A 39 -11.85 4.10 -16.59
CA LEU A 39 -11.12 4.18 -15.32
C LEU A 39 -11.92 3.58 -14.16
N ARG A 40 -13.23 3.40 -14.31
CA ARG A 40 -14.12 2.93 -13.26
C ARG A 40 -13.65 1.61 -12.61
N PRO A 41 -13.20 0.58 -13.33
CA PRO A 41 -12.71 -0.65 -12.70
C PRO A 41 -11.49 -0.42 -11.80
N LEU A 42 -10.56 0.44 -12.25
CA LEU A 42 -9.36 0.80 -11.50
C LEU A 42 -9.73 1.61 -10.24
N PHE A 43 -10.61 2.60 -10.37
CA PHE A 43 -11.06 3.41 -9.23
C PHE A 43 -11.84 2.60 -8.20
N LYS A 44 -12.71 1.68 -8.62
CA LYS A 44 -13.43 0.78 -7.71
C LYS A 44 -12.48 -0.05 -6.83
N ARG A 45 -11.32 -0.45 -7.37
CA ARG A 45 -10.28 -1.15 -6.61
C ARG A 45 -9.44 -0.21 -5.74
N SER A 46 -9.04 0.95 -6.27
CA SER A 46 -8.06 1.82 -5.59
C SER A 46 -8.66 2.76 -4.56
N LEU A 47 -9.84 3.34 -4.81
CA LEU A 47 -10.47 4.32 -3.91
C LEU A 47 -10.68 3.82 -2.47
N PRO A 48 -11.14 2.57 -2.25
CA PRO A 48 -11.29 2.05 -0.89
C PRO A 48 -9.97 2.02 -0.11
N LEU A 49 -8.84 1.80 -0.78
CA LEU A 49 -7.51 1.75 -0.18
C LEU A 49 -7.06 3.14 0.27
N PHE A 50 -7.18 4.15 -0.61
CA PHE A 50 -6.90 5.54 -0.25
C PHE A 50 -7.78 6.01 0.92
N ALA A 51 -9.07 5.67 0.89
CA ALA A 51 -9.97 6.01 1.99
C ALA A 51 -9.58 5.32 3.31
N ALA A 52 -9.10 4.07 3.26
CA ALA A 52 -8.62 3.37 4.44
C ALA A 52 -7.35 4.02 5.02
N LEU A 53 -6.36 4.35 4.18
CA LEU A 53 -5.15 5.04 4.61
C LEU A 53 -5.45 6.43 5.18
N ALA A 54 -6.33 7.20 4.52
CA ALA A 54 -6.73 8.52 4.97
C ALA A 54 -7.43 8.49 6.34
N ARG A 55 -8.29 7.49 6.58
CA ARG A 55 -8.94 7.30 7.90
C ARG A 55 -7.95 6.86 8.98
N ALA A 56 -6.99 6.01 8.64
CA ALA A 56 -5.97 5.54 9.58
C ALA A 56 -5.01 6.67 9.97
N GLY A 57 -4.76 7.61 9.07
CA GLY A 57 -3.84 8.74 9.27
C GLY A 57 -2.38 8.31 9.08
N TRP A 58 -1.60 9.15 8.40
CA TRP A 58 -0.16 8.92 8.23
C TRP A 58 0.58 9.15 9.54
N GLU A 59 1.61 8.35 9.78
CA GLU A 59 2.42 8.43 10.99
C GLU A 59 3.89 8.72 10.64
N PRO A 60 4.49 9.79 11.21
CA PRO A 60 5.83 10.25 10.81
C PRO A 60 6.97 9.30 11.20
N VAL A 61 6.73 8.45 12.19
CA VAL A 61 7.65 7.39 12.57
C VAL A 61 7.04 6.09 12.07
N THR A 62 7.63 5.53 11.01
CA THR A 62 7.11 4.33 10.32
C THR A 62 7.12 3.09 11.21
N GLU A 63 8.04 3.00 12.17
CA GLU A 63 8.24 1.84 13.03
C GLU A 63 8.45 0.51 12.27
N ALA A 64 8.86 0.60 11.01
CA ALA A 64 9.26 -0.52 10.17
C ALA A 64 10.36 -0.08 9.19
N HIS A 65 11.19 -1.02 8.77
CA HIS A 65 12.21 -0.83 7.75
C HIS A 65 12.03 -1.87 6.64
N ALA A 66 12.33 -1.49 5.40
CA ALA A 66 12.30 -2.39 4.26
C ALA A 66 13.69 -2.55 3.64
N GLN A 67 14.00 -3.77 3.19
CA GLN A 67 15.19 -4.09 2.41
C GLN A 67 14.79 -4.97 1.22
N PRO A 68 15.55 -4.97 0.11
CA PRO A 68 16.72 -4.14 -0.16
C PRO A 68 16.32 -2.69 -0.50
N VAL A 69 17.29 -1.76 -0.51
CA VAL A 69 17.13 -0.53 -1.28
C VAL A 69 16.95 -0.97 -2.73
N PRO A 70 15.83 -0.62 -3.42
CA PRO A 70 15.08 0.63 -3.31
C PRO A 70 13.62 0.48 -2.83
N VAL A 71 13.34 -0.51 -1.98
CA VAL A 71 12.00 -0.69 -1.40
C VAL A 71 11.74 0.37 -0.33
N VAL A 72 10.61 1.06 -0.45
CA VAL A 72 10.13 2.08 0.50
C VAL A 72 8.97 1.51 1.31
N VAL A 73 8.86 1.92 2.58
CA VAL A 73 7.74 1.56 3.45
C VAL A 73 7.24 2.78 4.22
N GLU A 74 5.93 2.98 4.24
CA GLU A 74 5.24 4.04 4.98
C GLU A 74 4.18 3.43 5.91
N ARG A 75 3.93 4.08 7.06
CA ARG A 75 2.95 3.62 8.06
C ARG A 75 1.74 4.53 8.12
N TYR A 76 0.58 3.90 8.23
CA TYR A 76 -0.69 4.55 8.54
C TYR A 76 -1.39 3.84 9.70
N GLY A 77 -1.96 4.62 10.60
CA GLY A 77 -2.65 4.11 11.78
C GLY A 77 -1.73 3.73 12.93
N ARG A 78 -2.31 3.71 14.12
CA ARG A 78 -1.67 3.31 15.38
C ARG A 78 -2.15 1.93 15.80
N PRO A 79 -1.32 1.15 16.52
CA PRO A 79 -1.73 -0.15 17.04
C PRO A 79 -2.74 0.05 18.19
N GLU A 80 -4.01 0.16 17.83
CA GLU A 80 -5.13 0.28 18.76
C GLU A 80 -6.00 -0.99 18.74
N PRO A 81 -6.69 -1.33 19.85
CA PRO A 81 -7.60 -2.46 19.87
C PRO A 81 -8.65 -2.33 18.76
N ARG A 82 -8.71 -3.32 17.86
CA ARG A 82 -9.65 -3.43 16.72
C ARG A 82 -9.41 -2.48 15.55
N ALA A 83 -8.37 -1.63 15.58
CA ALA A 83 -7.97 -0.84 14.43
C ALA A 83 -6.81 -1.52 13.67
N PRO A 84 -6.87 -1.59 12.33
CA PRO A 84 -5.73 -2.05 11.54
C PRO A 84 -4.61 -0.99 11.53
N VAL A 85 -3.37 -1.46 11.54
CA VAL A 85 -2.21 -0.69 11.09
C VAL A 85 -1.94 -1.05 9.64
N TYR A 86 -1.63 -0.06 8.81
CA TYR A 86 -1.26 -0.30 7.42
C TYR A 86 0.21 0.01 7.19
N LEU A 87 0.91 -0.91 6.51
CA LEU A 87 2.22 -0.68 5.94
C LEU A 87 2.11 -0.69 4.42
N VAL A 88 2.38 0.45 3.80
CA VAL A 88 2.38 0.56 2.34
C VAL A 88 3.82 0.35 1.85
N VAL A 89 4.05 -0.74 1.13
CA VAL A 89 5.37 -1.20 0.71
C VAL A 89 5.47 -1.05 -0.80
N HIS A 90 6.48 -0.32 -1.28
CA HIS A 90 6.64 0.00 -2.69
C HIS A 90 8.03 -0.34 -3.20
N ASN A 91 8.10 -1.09 -4.29
CA ASN A 91 9.32 -1.29 -5.05
C ASN A 91 9.50 -0.14 -6.05
N SER A 92 10.44 0.76 -5.80
CA SER A 92 10.74 1.87 -6.72
C SER A 92 11.80 1.55 -7.79
N ALA A 93 12.11 0.26 -8.02
CA ALA A 93 12.95 -0.19 -9.12
C ALA A 93 12.15 -0.72 -10.31
N SER A 94 12.81 -0.73 -11.47
CA SER A 94 12.36 -1.40 -12.69
C SER A 94 12.61 -2.91 -12.71
N SER A 95 13.24 -3.46 -11.67
CA SER A 95 13.46 -4.89 -11.47
C SER A 95 12.60 -5.41 -10.31
N PRO A 96 12.19 -6.70 -10.32
CA PRO A 96 11.49 -7.30 -9.18
C PRO A 96 12.39 -7.35 -7.93
N ALA A 97 11.77 -7.41 -6.76
CA ALA A 97 12.45 -7.53 -5.48
C ALA A 97 11.67 -8.44 -4.51
N GLU A 98 12.38 -9.15 -3.65
CA GLU A 98 11.79 -9.75 -2.44
C GLU A 98 12.01 -8.77 -1.28
N ALA A 99 10.98 -7.99 -0.95
CA ALA A 99 11.02 -7.06 0.15
C ALA A 99 11.00 -7.79 1.49
N LYS A 100 11.98 -7.51 2.34
CA LYS A 100 12.03 -7.90 3.75
C LYS A 100 11.60 -6.69 4.56
N VAL A 101 10.37 -6.71 5.04
CA VAL A 101 9.84 -5.66 5.90
C VAL A 101 9.98 -6.12 7.35
N HIS A 102 10.73 -5.35 8.14
CA HIS A 102 11.02 -5.63 9.53
C HIS A 102 10.35 -4.58 10.41
N LEU A 103 9.48 -5.04 11.31
CA LEU A 103 8.85 -4.21 12.34
C LEU A 103 9.87 -3.90 13.44
N THR A 104 9.80 -2.70 13.99
CA THR A 104 10.60 -2.24 15.15
C THR A 104 9.75 -2.23 16.41
N ASP A 105 10.35 -1.96 17.58
CA ASP A 105 9.72 -2.15 18.91
C ASP A 105 8.32 -1.55 19.09
N GLY A 106 8.00 -0.45 18.42
CA GLY A 106 6.65 0.14 18.48
C GLY A 106 5.54 -0.72 17.86
N LEU A 107 5.89 -1.51 16.83
CA LEU A 107 5.04 -2.49 16.15
C LEU A 107 5.45 -3.95 16.41
N ALA A 108 6.59 -4.24 17.03
CA ALA A 108 7.07 -5.61 17.29
C ALA A 108 6.80 -6.08 18.73
N LYS A 109 5.76 -5.52 19.38
CA LYS A 109 5.41 -5.85 20.76
C LYS A 109 5.01 -7.32 20.86
N LYS A 110 5.56 -8.06 21.83
CA LYS A 110 5.27 -9.52 22.02
C LYS A 110 3.78 -9.86 22.11
N THR A 111 2.97 -8.95 22.65
CA THR A 111 1.52 -9.11 22.81
C THR A 111 0.72 -8.77 21.55
N TRP A 112 1.36 -8.21 20.53
CA TRP A 112 0.74 -7.82 19.27
C TRP A 112 1.30 -8.68 18.14
N GLN A 113 0.56 -9.73 17.79
CA GLN A 113 0.90 -10.65 16.70
C GLN A 113 -0.18 -10.54 15.61
N PRO A 114 -0.09 -9.52 14.74
CA PRO A 114 -1.15 -9.29 13.78
C PRO A 114 -1.13 -10.32 12.65
N ALA A 115 -2.32 -10.65 12.15
CA ALA A 115 -2.45 -11.21 10.81
C ALA A 115 -2.02 -10.16 9.79
N VAL A 116 -1.24 -10.57 8.79
CA VAL A 116 -0.74 -9.68 7.73
C VAL A 116 -1.40 -10.08 6.41
N THR A 117 -2.16 -9.17 5.82
CA THR A 117 -2.88 -9.40 4.56
C THR A 117 -2.63 -8.26 3.59
N ASP A 118 -2.34 -8.53 2.32
CA ASP A 118 -2.38 -7.49 1.29
C ASP A 118 -3.83 -7.10 1.00
N ALA A 119 -4.19 -5.85 1.29
CA ALA A 119 -5.53 -5.31 1.07
C ALA A 119 -5.94 -5.26 -0.41
N LEU A 120 -4.98 -5.35 -1.36
CA LEU A 120 -5.28 -5.40 -2.79
C LEU A 120 -5.63 -6.80 -3.27
N SER A 121 -4.77 -7.78 -2.98
CA SER A 121 -4.90 -9.16 -3.49
C SER A 121 -5.62 -10.12 -2.54
N GLY A 122 -5.80 -9.73 -1.26
CA GLY A 122 -6.28 -10.62 -0.20
C GLY A 122 -5.24 -11.67 0.22
N ARG A 123 -4.03 -11.64 -0.34
CA ARG A 123 -2.97 -12.59 -0.01
C ARG A 123 -2.51 -12.38 1.42
N THR A 124 -2.46 -13.45 2.19
CA THR A 124 -1.91 -13.45 3.55
C THR A 124 -0.41 -13.71 3.54
N PHE A 125 0.28 -13.12 4.50
CA PHE A 125 1.70 -13.30 4.74
C PHE A 125 1.95 -13.76 6.17
N SER A 126 2.96 -14.61 6.34
CA SER A 126 3.39 -15.01 7.67
C SER A 126 4.35 -13.97 8.24
N LEU A 127 4.05 -13.48 9.44
CA LEU A 127 4.99 -12.73 10.25
C LEU A 127 5.86 -13.72 11.02
N THR A 128 7.18 -13.73 10.76
CA THR A 128 8.14 -14.59 11.46
C THR A 128 9.06 -13.72 12.31
N GLY A 129 8.94 -13.83 13.63
CA GLY A 129 9.52 -12.84 14.54
C GLY A 129 8.91 -11.47 14.27
N ALA A 130 9.74 -10.50 13.88
CA ALA A 130 9.30 -9.17 13.48
C ALA A 130 9.37 -8.94 11.96
N GLY A 131 9.62 -9.99 11.15
CA GLY A 131 9.84 -9.86 9.71
C GLY A 131 8.71 -10.45 8.86
N VAL A 132 8.39 -9.79 7.75
CA VAL A 132 7.52 -10.29 6.68
C VAL A 132 8.23 -10.19 5.33
N ARG A 133 8.09 -11.23 4.50
CA ARG A 133 8.64 -11.25 3.12
C ARG A 133 7.53 -11.00 2.12
N VAL A 134 7.72 -10.01 1.27
CA VAL A 134 6.74 -9.57 0.27
C VAL A 134 7.39 -9.56 -1.12
N PRO A 135 7.00 -10.46 -2.04
CA PRO A 135 7.47 -10.38 -3.40
C PRO A 135 6.81 -9.20 -4.11
N LEU A 136 7.63 -8.37 -4.75
CA LEU A 136 7.19 -7.17 -5.46
C LEU A 136 7.70 -7.22 -6.91
N ALA A 137 6.78 -7.06 -7.85
CA ALA A 137 7.11 -6.78 -9.24
C ALA A 137 7.75 -5.39 -9.39
N PRO A 138 8.34 -5.06 -10.56
CA PRO A 138 8.78 -3.70 -10.86
C PRO A 138 7.67 -2.67 -10.60
N TRP A 139 8.00 -1.59 -9.91
CA TRP A 139 7.07 -0.48 -9.61
C TRP A 139 5.85 -0.86 -8.79
N GLN A 140 5.81 -2.05 -8.21
CA GLN A 140 4.63 -2.54 -7.51
C GLN A 140 4.50 -1.92 -6.13
N THR A 141 3.28 -1.55 -5.77
CA THR A 141 2.89 -1.24 -4.39
C THR A 141 1.95 -2.30 -3.84
N VAL A 142 2.22 -2.72 -2.61
CA VAL A 142 1.37 -3.59 -1.80
C VAL A 142 0.98 -2.83 -0.54
N MET A 143 -0.26 -3.01 -0.08
CA MET A 143 -0.76 -2.42 1.16
C MET A 143 -0.99 -3.54 2.17
N LEU A 144 -0.05 -3.74 3.09
CA LEU A 144 -0.17 -4.71 4.15
C LEU A 144 -1.10 -4.16 5.23
N GLU A 145 -2.19 -4.86 5.49
CA GLU A 145 -3.08 -4.65 6.62
C GLU A 145 -2.65 -5.58 7.76
N LEU A 146 -2.25 -4.99 8.89
CA LEU A 146 -1.86 -5.66 10.11
C LEU A 146 -3.01 -5.54 11.11
N ARG A 147 -3.69 -6.66 11.38
CA ARG A 147 -4.82 -6.72 12.34
C ARG A 147 -4.51 -7.68 13.47
N GLN A 148 -4.70 -7.22 14.71
CA GLN A 148 -4.63 -8.10 15.86
C GLN A 148 -5.76 -9.15 15.80
N GLN A 149 -5.40 -10.41 16.04
CA GLN A 149 -6.35 -11.52 16.18
C GLN A 149 -7.02 -11.53 17.55
#